data_AF-A0A8T5MSM6-F1
#
_entry.id   AF-A0A8T5MSM6-F1
#
_cell.length_a   1.000
_cell.length_b   1.000
_cell.length_c   1.000
_cell.angle_alpha   90.00
_cell.angle_beta   90.00
_cell.angle_gamma   90.00
#
_symmetry.space_group_name_H-M   'P 1'
#
loop_
_entity.id
_entity.type
_entity.pdbx_description
1 polymer ?
#
loop_
_entity_poly.entity_id
_entity_poly.type
_entity_poly.pdbx_seq_one_letter_code
_entity_poly.pdbx_strand_id
1 'polypeptide(L)' 'MNKGLKIIIGLILIVVPLYLIMPGMALASLGVAAWEFLKGGITLLVILMGLILVVMGIIELRN' A
#
# COMPACT_ATOMS: atom_id res chain seq x y z
N MET A 1 11.69 -20.82 -21.25
CA MET A 1 11.87 -19.34 -21.28
C MET A 1 13.33 -19.01 -21.05
N ASN A 2 13.97 -18.30 -21.98
CA ASN A 2 15.33 -17.80 -21.81
C ASN A 2 15.39 -16.81 -20.63
N LYS A 3 16.49 -16.81 -19.85
CA LYS A 3 16.74 -15.87 -18.75
C LYS A 3 16.53 -14.42 -19.19
N GLY A 4 16.96 -14.06 -20.40
CA GLY A 4 16.75 -12.72 -20.96
C GLY A 4 15.26 -12.35 -21.13
N LEU A 5 14.43 -13.29 -21.60
CA LEU A 5 13.00 -13.06 -21.77
C LEU A 5 12.29 -12.84 -20.42
N LYS A 6 12.70 -13.55 -19.35
CA LYS A 6 12.15 -13.34 -18.01
C LYS A 6 12.43 -11.93 -17.48
N ILE A 7 13.63 -11.41 -17.71
CA ILE A 7 14.03 -10.06 -17.30
C ILE A 7 13.19 -9.01 -18.04
N ILE A 8 13.05 -9.14 -19.36
CA ILE A 8 12.28 -8.19 -20.18
C ILE A 8 10.81 -8.18 -19.77
N ILE A 9 10.20 -9.36 -19.59
CA ILE A 9 8.80 -9.45 -19.13
C ILE A 9 8.65 -8.81 -17.75
N GLY A 10 9.58 -9.08 -16.82
CA GLY A 10 9.58 -8.47 -15.49
C GLY A 10 9.63 -6.94 -15.55
N LEU A 11 10.50 -6.38 -16.41
CA LEU A 11 10.60 -4.93 -16.60
C LEU A 11 9.30 -4.35 -17.18
N ILE A 12 8.69 -5.00 -18.16
CA ILE A 12 7.40 -4.56 -18.74
C ILE A 12 6.31 -4.55 -17.67
N LEU A 13 6.23 -5.61 -16.85
CA LEU A 13 5.24 -5.72 -15.78
C LEU A 13 5.42 -4.69 -14.66
N ILE A 14 6.59 -4.07 -14.53
CA ILE A 14 6.83 -2.98 -13.58
C ILE A 14 6.57 -1.63 -14.25
N VAL A 15 7.19 -1.38 -15.40
CA VAL A 15 7.20 -0.07 -16.04
C VAL A 15 5.83 0.29 -16.61
N VAL A 16 5.13 -0.66 -17.24
CA VAL A 16 3.85 -0.37 -17.89
C VAL A 16 2.77 0.03 -16.88
N PRO A 17 2.53 -0.71 -15.78
CA PRO A 17 1.55 -0.26 -14.79
C PRO A 17 1.92 1.07 -14.15
N LEU A 18 3.20 1.29 -13.83
CA LEU A 18 3.66 2.56 -13.26
C LEU A 18 3.39 3.73 -14.21
N TYR A 19 3.67 3.58 -15.50
CA TYR A 19 3.35 4.60 -16.51
C TYR A 19 1.85 4.85 -16.60
N LEU A 20 1.02 3.81 -16.66
CA LEU A 20 -0.44 3.94 -16.82
C LEU A 20 -1.13 4.65 -15.63
N ILE A 21 -0.53 4.62 -14.44
CA ILE A 21 -1.06 5.29 -13.25
C ILE A 21 -0.50 6.70 -13.03
N MET A 22 0.41 7.18 -13.89
CA MET A 22 0.92 8.56 -13.79
C MET A 22 -0.17 9.60 -14.11
N PRO A 23 -0.06 10.84 -13.59
CA PRO A 23 -1.00 11.90 -13.91
C PRO A 23 -1.13 12.12 -15.43
N GLY A 24 -2.36 12.23 -15.92
CA GLY A 24 -2.66 12.40 -17.35
C GLY A 24 -2.77 11.10 -18.16
N MET A 25 -2.56 9.94 -17.52
CA MET A 25 -2.70 8.63 -18.15
C MET A 25 -4.03 7.96 -17.84
N ALA A 26 -4.39 6.94 -18.63
CA ALA A 26 -5.71 6.31 -18.60
C ALA A 26 -6.12 5.72 -17.23
N LEU A 27 -5.15 5.27 -16.42
CA LEU A 27 -5.39 4.69 -15.10
C LEU A 27 -4.90 5.58 -13.95
N ALA A 28 -4.72 6.89 -14.19
CA ALA A 28 -4.25 7.83 -13.17
C ALA A 28 -5.11 7.79 -11.90
N SER A 29 -6.43 7.66 -12.04
CA SER A 29 -7.37 7.56 -10.91
C SER A 29 -7.13 6.32 -10.04
N LEU A 30 -6.72 5.19 -10.64
CA LEU A 30 -6.39 3.97 -9.90
C LEU A 30 -5.07 4.13 -9.14
N GLY A 31 -4.10 4.86 -9.70
CA GLY A 31 -2.88 5.23 -8.98
C GLY A 31 -3.17 6.01 -7.72
N VAL A 32 -4.01 7.04 -7.84
CA VAL A 32 -4.46 7.84 -6.68
C VAL A 32 -5.23 6.97 -5.69
N ALA A 33 -6.18 6.15 -6.16
CA ALA A 33 -6.96 5.27 -5.28
C ALA A 33 -6.09 4.27 -4.52
N ALA A 34 -5.10 3.66 -5.17
CA ALA A 34 -4.15 2.75 -4.52
C ALA A 34 -3.31 3.46 -3.45
N TRP A 35 -2.88 4.70 -3.73
CA TRP A 35 -2.12 5.51 -2.78
C TRP A 35 -2.96 5.91 -1.57
N GLU A 36 -4.21 6.35 -1.79
CA GLU A 36 -5.14 6.68 -0.71
C GLU A 36 -5.55 5.46 0.10
N PHE A 37 -5.73 4.30 -0.54
CA PHE A 37 -5.96 3.03 0.16
C PHE A 37 -4.80 2.67 1.08
N LEU A 38 -3.55 2.78 0.59
CA LEU A 38 -2.35 2.52 1.39
C LEU A 38 -2.26 3.45 2.61
N LYS A 39 -2.47 4.76 2.40
CA LYS A 39 -2.51 5.75 3.50
C LYS A 39 -3.61 5.42 4.50
N GLY A 40 -4.81 5.10 4.02
CA GLY A 40 -5.95 4.72 4.85
C GLY A 40 -5.65 3.49 5.69
N GLY A 41 -5.03 2.47 5.09
CA GLY A 41 -4.59 1.26 5.79
C GLY A 41 -3.56 1.54 6.89
N ILE A 42 -2.53 2.35 6.59
CA ILE A 42 -1.52 2.76 7.59
C ILE A 42 -2.18 3.54 8.74
N THR A 43 -3.09 4.47 8.41
CA THR A 43 -3.81 5.28 9.41
C THR A 43 -4.62 4.39 10.35
N LEU A 44 -5.38 3.44 9.79
CA LEU A 44 -6.18 2.49 10.56
C LEU A 44 -5.30 1.63 11.47
N LEU A 45 -4.16 1.16 10.97
CA LEU A 45 -3.20 0.37 11.76
C LEU A 45 -2.70 1.16 12.97
N VAL A 46 -2.34 2.44 12.79
CA VAL A 46 -1.91 3.32 13.90
C VAL A 46 -3.02 3.50 14.94
N ILE A 47 -4.26 3.73 14.51
CA ILE A 47 -5.42 3.86 15.40
C ILE A 47 -5.62 2.59 16.23
N LEU A 48 -5.63 1.42 15.59
CA LEU A 48 -5.84 0.15 16.27
C LEU A 48 -4.71 -0.15 17.27
N MET A 49 -3.46 0.13 16.92
CA MET A 49 -2.34 0.01 17.87
C MET A 49 -2.55 0.91 19.09
N GLY A 50 -2.94 2.18 18.88
CA GLY A 50 -3.24 3.11 19.98
C GLY A 50 -4.36 2.60 20.89
N LEU A 51 -5.44 2.08 20.31
CA LEU A 51 -6.54 1.50 21.08
C LEU A 51 -6.10 0.30 21.91
N ILE A 52 -5.30 -0.60 21.34
CA ILE A 52 -4.76 -1.76 22.06
C ILE A 52 -3.94 -1.30 23.28
N LEU A 53 -3.05 -0.32 23.10
CA LEU A 53 -2.23 0.20 24.19
C LEU A 53 -3.06 0.85 25.30
N VAL A 54 -4.11 1.61 24.94
CA VAL A 54 -5.04 2.18 25.93
C VAL A 54 -5.73 1.09 26.74
N VAL A 55 -6.24 0.05 26.07
CA VAL A 55 -6.91 -1.07 26.75
C VAL A 55 -5.94 -1.80 27.68
N MET A 56 -4.72 -2.07 27.23
CA MET A 56 -3.68 -2.68 28.07
C MET A 56 -3.37 -1.82 29.30
N GLY A 57 -3.16 -0.52 29.12
CA GLY A 57 -2.90 0.40 30.23
C GLY A 57 -4.05 0.47 31.23
N ILE A 58 -5.31 0.41 30.77
CA ILE A 58 -6.48 0.35 31.67
C ILE A 58 -6.49 -0.96 32.47
N ILE A 59 -6.16 -2.10 31.84
CA ILE A 59 -6.08 -3.40 32.52
C ILE A 59 -4.98 -3.38 33.59
N GLU A 60 -3.83 -2.78 33.28
CA GLU A 60 -2.73 -2.62 34.23
C GLU A 60 -3.09 -1.69 35.40
N LEU A 61 -3.80 -0.58 35.17
CA LEU A 61 -4.22 0.35 36.23
C LEU A 61 -5.29 -0.22 37.17
N ARG A 62 -6.06 -1.22 36.70
CA ARG A 62 -7.15 -1.83 37.47
C ARG A 62 -6.66 -2.93 38.41
N ASN A 63 -5.52 -3.55 38.11
CA ASN A 63 -4.88 -4.58 38.93
C ASN A 63 -3.84 -3.98 39.87
#